data_AF-A0A3B0VCF7-F1
#
_entry.id   AF-A0A3B0VCF7-F1
#
_cell.length_a   1.000
_cell.length_b   1.000
_cell.length_c   1.000
_cell.angle_alpha   90.00
_cell.angle_beta   90.00
_cell.angle_gamma   90.00
#
_symmetry.space_group_name_H-M   'P 1'
#
loop_
_entity.id
_entity.type
_entity.pdbx_description
1 polymer ?
#
loop_
_entity_poly.entity_id
_entity_poly.type
_entity_poly.pdbx_seq_one_letter_code
_entity_poly.pdbx_strand_id
1 'polypeptide(L)'
;MTQIRLIINRQEDSYSAKWIEEGGQESETFPLRLPLGGEAMAEMRWYLEEFMQFPGTGDRVKAQATERRLKAWGEALFEAIFGTAEGNQVYNNFMRDPEPRLLTIGTTDADVLAQPWEMMRDRRGPLAFRGVIIRRQLQGSGMRVSYDFGLPLRILLIISRPTDTGFIDPRTSMRPVMDALDELRGHAELSFCEPPTFARLEEMVSEAKAAKRPFHIVHFDGHGTYLPKTGVGALAFEREDGRSELITGSRMGDLMSRLNVPLIILEACRSSGLSQKPVFGSVAPALLQSGVGSIVAFSHAVHIEAARLLVERFYRQLANGRSVGQALEEGRTRLHANRARWLHVGPDAPTIDLQDWFIPQLYQVGRDPILVPDQTPRVLETLGVSTASKTLGVSTAPLHNFPPPPRYRFHGRAPELLALERAFRRHNAVLFSGMGGMGKTALAREAAAWELRKGTISAAVFHSFEQKAGAERVVQLLGDALHDGEFSKLTAAKQWETAISLFHQQPALLIWDNFGSLGTQGEWKL
;
A
#
# COMPACT_ATOMS: atom_id res chain seq x y z
N MET A 1 14.58 -24.26 -0.70
CA MET A 1 14.37 -23.48 -1.93
C MET A 1 15.71 -23.35 -2.60
N THR A 2 15.87 -23.97 -3.77
CA THR A 2 17.07 -23.85 -4.61
C THR A 2 17.26 -22.39 -5.01
N GLN A 3 18.52 -21.94 -5.04
CA GLN A 3 18.87 -20.57 -5.44
C GLN A 3 19.99 -20.55 -6.47
N ILE A 4 19.81 -19.73 -7.51
CA ILE A 4 20.88 -19.28 -8.40
C ILE A 4 21.03 -17.76 -8.28
N ARG A 5 22.25 -17.26 -8.46
CA ARG A 5 22.55 -15.82 -8.42
C ARG A 5 23.27 -15.43 -9.70
N LEU A 6 22.79 -14.39 -10.36
CA LEU A 6 23.47 -13.73 -11.46
C LEU A 6 24.12 -12.46 -10.93
N ILE A 7 25.45 -12.43 -10.90
CA ILE A 7 26.22 -11.27 -10.46
C ILE A 7 26.57 -10.42 -11.69
N ILE A 8 26.05 -9.20 -11.76
CA ILE A 8 26.23 -8.28 -12.89
C ILE A 8 27.03 -7.07 -12.44
N ASN A 9 28.15 -6.83 -13.12
CA ASN A 9 29.05 -5.70 -12.89
C ASN A 9 29.14 -4.82 -14.13
N ARG A 10 29.05 -3.51 -13.92
CA ARG A 10 29.30 -2.52 -14.97
C ARG A 10 30.80 -2.39 -15.23
N GLN A 11 31.16 -2.45 -16.49
CA GLN A 11 32.45 -2.03 -17.06
C GLN A 11 32.19 -0.76 -17.87
N GLU A 12 33.19 0.11 -18.08
CA GLU A 12 33.06 1.47 -18.66
C GLU A 12 31.77 1.69 -19.50
N ASP A 13 31.66 0.98 -20.64
CA ASP A 13 30.51 1.02 -21.56
C ASP A 13 29.79 -0.33 -21.75
N SER A 14 29.99 -1.31 -20.87
CA SER A 14 29.39 -2.65 -21.00
C SER A 14 29.05 -3.30 -19.66
N TYR A 15 28.39 -4.46 -19.70
CA TYR A 15 28.17 -5.25 -18.50
C TYR A 15 28.87 -6.59 -18.64
N SER A 16 29.33 -7.11 -17.51
CA SER A 16 29.80 -8.48 -17.37
C SER A 16 28.94 -9.18 -16.34
N ALA A 17 28.67 -10.46 -16.58
CA ALA A 17 27.84 -11.28 -15.71
C ALA A 17 28.51 -12.62 -15.42
N LYS A 18 28.24 -13.16 -14.24
CA LYS A 18 28.62 -14.53 -13.86
C LYS A 18 27.53 -15.17 -13.01
N TRP A 19 27.34 -16.47 -13.17
CA TRP A 19 26.46 -17.28 -12.35
C TRP A 19 27.18 -17.74 -11.08
N ILE A 20 26.42 -17.80 -9.99
CA ILE A 20 26.79 -18.48 -8.75
C ILE A 20 25.65 -19.45 -8.44
N GLU A 21 25.92 -20.75 -8.56
CA GLU A 21 24.98 -21.83 -8.27
C GLU A 21 24.94 -22.17 -6.77
N GLU A 22 24.01 -23.02 -6.39
CA GLU A 22 23.91 -23.53 -5.02
C GLU A 22 25.20 -24.29 -4.64
N GLY A 23 25.78 -23.95 -3.48
CA GLY A 23 27.11 -24.44 -3.08
C GLY A 23 28.29 -23.52 -3.44
N GLY A 24 28.04 -22.41 -4.15
CA GLY A 24 29.03 -21.37 -4.41
C GLY A 24 29.91 -21.60 -5.63
N GLN A 25 29.59 -22.58 -6.48
CA GLN A 25 30.24 -22.77 -7.77
C GLN A 25 29.99 -21.55 -8.66
N GLU A 26 31.05 -20.95 -9.17
CA GLU A 26 30.99 -19.80 -10.07
C GLU A 26 31.20 -20.23 -11.52
N SER A 27 30.46 -19.61 -12.44
CA SER A 27 30.66 -19.73 -13.88
C SER A 27 31.84 -18.92 -14.39
N GLU A 28 32.20 -19.12 -15.65
CA GLU A 28 33.00 -18.11 -16.36
C GLU A 28 32.22 -16.79 -16.48
N THR A 29 32.96 -15.69 -16.56
CA THR A 29 32.36 -14.36 -16.76
C THR A 29 32.04 -14.16 -18.24
N PHE A 30 30.84 -13.71 -18.55
CA PHE A 30 30.38 -13.46 -19.91
C PHE A 30 29.89 -12.01 -20.09
N PRO A 31 30.01 -11.45 -21.31
CA PRO A 31 29.48 -10.12 -21.59
C PRO A 31 27.94 -10.13 -21.56
N LEU A 32 27.36 -9.11 -20.93
CA LEU A 32 25.92 -8.89 -20.86
C LEU A 32 25.58 -7.56 -21.53
N ARG A 33 24.50 -7.54 -22.30
CA ARG A 33 23.87 -6.31 -22.80
C ARG A 33 22.50 -6.17 -22.17
N LEU A 34 22.17 -4.97 -21.68
CA LEU A 34 20.84 -4.71 -21.13
C LEU A 34 19.79 -4.82 -22.24
N PRO A 35 18.76 -5.68 -22.10
CA PRO A 35 17.83 -5.96 -23.20
C PRO A 35 16.89 -4.79 -23.50
N LEU A 36 16.49 -4.02 -22.49
CA LEU A 36 15.61 -2.86 -22.66
C LEU A 36 16.39 -1.56 -22.45
N GLY A 37 16.48 -0.77 -23.52
CA GLY A 37 16.98 0.60 -23.49
C GLY A 37 15.89 1.64 -23.21
N GLY A 38 16.26 2.92 -23.28
CA GLY A 38 15.38 4.04 -22.94
C GLY A 38 14.08 4.11 -23.76
N GLU A 39 14.12 3.74 -25.04
CA GLU A 39 12.93 3.72 -25.91
C GLU A 39 11.91 2.66 -25.45
N ALA A 40 12.37 1.42 -25.22
CA ALA A 40 11.51 0.35 -24.71
C ALA A 40 10.90 0.70 -23.35
N MET A 41 11.69 1.31 -22.46
CA MET A 41 11.22 1.77 -21.15
C MET A 41 10.21 2.93 -21.26
N ALA A 42 10.35 3.82 -22.26
CA ALA A 42 9.39 4.89 -22.52
C ALA A 42 8.08 4.35 -23.09
N GLU A 43 8.15 3.37 -23.99
CA GLU A 43 6.96 2.72 -24.56
C GLU A 43 6.18 1.93 -23.51
N MET A 44 6.88 1.14 -22.67
CA MET A 44 6.27 0.41 -21.56
C MET A 44 5.53 1.35 -20.62
N ARG A 45 6.16 2.48 -20.28
CA ARG A 45 5.55 3.52 -19.44
C ARG A 45 4.29 4.09 -20.06
N TRP A 46 4.33 4.46 -21.34
CA TRP A 46 3.13 4.95 -22.03
C TRP A 46 1.97 3.94 -21.93
N TYR A 47 2.27 2.65 -22.13
CA TYR A 47 1.26 1.58 -22.05
C TYR A 47 0.68 1.41 -20.63
N LEU A 48 1.52 1.51 -19.59
CA LEU A 48 1.09 1.30 -18.21
C LEU A 48 0.42 2.53 -17.58
N GLU A 49 0.88 3.74 -17.91
CA GLU A 49 0.51 4.95 -17.18
C GLU A 49 -0.38 5.92 -17.99
N GLU A 50 -0.17 6.02 -19.31
CA GLU A 50 -0.86 7.01 -20.16
C GLU A 50 -2.06 6.40 -20.90
N PHE A 51 -1.91 5.18 -21.44
CA PHE A 51 -2.96 4.50 -22.21
C PHE A 51 -4.26 4.32 -21.41
N MET A 52 -4.15 4.02 -20.11
CA MET A 52 -5.32 3.87 -19.23
C MET A 52 -6.11 5.17 -19.00
N GLN A 53 -5.50 6.34 -19.24
CA GLN A 53 -6.17 7.63 -19.08
C GLN A 53 -7.01 7.98 -20.32
N PHE A 54 -6.50 7.67 -21.51
CA PHE A 54 -7.12 8.05 -22.78
C PHE A 54 -7.05 6.89 -23.81
N PRO A 55 -7.85 5.83 -23.66
CA PRO A 55 -7.79 4.65 -24.53
C PRO A 55 -8.60 4.84 -25.82
N GLY A 56 -8.20 5.82 -26.64
CA GLY A 56 -8.76 6.07 -27.96
C GLY A 56 -8.50 4.93 -28.95
N THR A 57 -9.15 4.96 -30.11
CA THR A 57 -9.00 3.90 -31.12
C THR A 57 -7.55 3.72 -31.57
N GLY A 58 -6.82 4.83 -31.80
CA GLY A 58 -5.40 4.80 -32.16
C GLY A 58 -4.53 4.25 -31.02
N ASP A 59 -4.83 4.65 -29.78
CA ASP A 59 -4.12 4.19 -28.59
C ASP A 59 -4.30 2.69 -28.37
N ARG A 60 -5.48 2.13 -28.66
CA ARG A 60 -5.72 0.68 -28.61
C ARG A 60 -4.86 -0.10 -29.59
N VAL A 61 -4.65 0.42 -30.80
CA VAL A 61 -3.76 -0.21 -31.80
C VAL A 61 -2.31 -0.16 -31.31
N LYS A 62 -1.88 0.98 -30.77
CA LYS A 62 -0.53 1.12 -30.18
C LYS A 62 -0.35 0.20 -28.98
N ALA A 63 -1.34 0.10 -28.09
CA ALA A 63 -1.33 -0.79 -26.93
C ALA A 63 -1.19 -2.27 -27.34
N GLN A 64 -1.95 -2.73 -28.34
CA GLN A 64 -1.80 -4.08 -28.87
C GLN A 64 -0.41 -4.35 -29.47
N ALA A 65 0.20 -3.34 -30.10
CA ALA A 65 1.58 -3.45 -30.59
C ALA A 65 2.57 -3.53 -29.42
N THR A 66 2.39 -2.72 -28.38
CA THR A 66 3.20 -2.77 -27.16
C THR A 66 3.05 -4.12 -26.45
N GLU A 67 1.85 -4.71 -26.37
CA GLU A 67 1.65 -6.04 -25.79
C GLU A 67 2.43 -7.14 -26.51
N ARG A 68 2.53 -7.08 -27.85
CA ARG A 68 3.41 -7.98 -28.61
C ARG A 68 4.88 -7.75 -28.28
N ARG A 69 5.29 -6.49 -28.05
CA ARG A 69 6.64 -6.14 -27.62
C ARG A 69 6.94 -6.58 -26.19
N LEU A 70 5.99 -6.55 -25.26
CA LEU A 70 6.15 -7.11 -23.90
C LEU A 70 6.61 -8.57 -23.96
N LYS A 71 6.00 -9.36 -24.85
CA LYS A 71 6.41 -10.76 -25.08
C LYS A 71 7.85 -10.86 -25.59
N ALA A 72 8.20 -10.07 -26.61
CA ALA A 72 9.54 -10.07 -27.20
C ALA A 72 10.62 -9.56 -26.21
N TRP A 73 10.29 -8.56 -25.40
CA TRP A 73 11.16 -8.06 -24.33
C TRP A 73 11.40 -9.12 -23.26
N GLY A 74 10.37 -9.88 -22.89
CA GLY A 74 10.52 -11.01 -21.98
C GLY A 74 11.43 -12.12 -22.53
N GLU A 75 11.36 -12.40 -23.84
CA GLU A 75 12.26 -13.33 -24.53
C GLU A 75 13.70 -12.78 -24.54
N ALA A 76 13.87 -11.49 -24.84
CA ALA A 76 15.18 -10.84 -24.83
C ALA A 76 15.82 -10.83 -23.42
N LEU A 77 15.03 -10.64 -22.36
CA LEU A 77 15.50 -10.74 -20.98
C LEU A 77 15.98 -12.15 -20.64
N PHE A 78 15.27 -13.18 -21.10
CA PHE A 78 15.66 -14.57 -20.91
C PHE A 78 16.96 -14.89 -21.67
N GLU A 79 17.02 -14.57 -22.97
CA GLU A 79 18.18 -14.84 -23.82
C GLU A 79 19.44 -14.11 -23.34
N ALA A 80 19.29 -12.90 -22.79
CA ALA A 80 20.44 -12.13 -22.31
C ALA A 80 21.21 -12.81 -21.18
N ILE A 81 20.54 -13.60 -20.33
CA ILE A 81 21.18 -14.25 -19.17
C ILE A 81 21.31 -15.77 -19.32
N PHE A 82 20.40 -16.42 -20.06
CA PHE A 82 20.37 -17.87 -20.25
C PHE A 82 20.71 -18.33 -21.69
N GLY A 83 20.98 -17.40 -22.62
CA GLY A 83 21.26 -17.72 -24.02
C GLY A 83 22.67 -18.29 -24.29
N THR A 84 23.60 -18.15 -23.35
CA THR A 84 24.92 -18.81 -23.45
C THR A 84 24.81 -20.31 -23.20
N ALA A 85 25.76 -21.12 -23.69
CA ALA A 85 25.76 -22.56 -23.45
C ALA A 85 25.75 -22.89 -21.94
N GLU A 86 26.55 -22.17 -21.17
CA GLU A 86 26.61 -22.28 -19.71
C GLU A 86 25.33 -21.77 -19.03
N GLY A 87 24.80 -20.60 -19.45
CA GLY A 87 23.53 -20.09 -18.94
C GLY A 87 22.37 -21.06 -19.20
N ASN A 88 22.35 -21.72 -20.36
CA ASN A 88 21.35 -22.74 -20.68
C ASN A 88 21.46 -23.96 -19.76
N GLN A 89 22.68 -24.39 -19.43
CA GLN A 89 22.92 -25.46 -18.48
C GLN A 89 22.45 -25.09 -17.07
N VAL A 90 22.81 -23.90 -16.57
CA VAL A 90 22.35 -23.36 -15.28
C VAL A 90 20.82 -23.31 -15.24
N TYR A 91 20.18 -22.80 -16.30
CA TYR A 91 18.71 -22.77 -16.42
C TYR A 91 18.09 -24.17 -16.35
N ASN A 92 18.61 -25.12 -17.13
CA ASN A 92 18.06 -26.48 -17.18
C ASN A 92 18.19 -27.21 -15.83
N ASN A 93 19.30 -27.02 -15.13
CA ASN A 93 19.51 -27.56 -13.78
C ASN A 93 18.53 -26.91 -12.80
N PHE A 94 18.50 -25.58 -12.75
CA PHE A 94 17.62 -24.80 -11.90
C PHE A 94 16.14 -25.19 -12.06
N MET A 95 15.68 -25.39 -13.30
CA MET A 95 14.28 -25.76 -13.56
C MET A 95 13.95 -27.23 -13.26
N ARG A 96 14.93 -28.10 -13.00
CA ARG A 96 14.70 -29.49 -12.55
C ARG A 96 14.44 -29.57 -11.04
N ASP A 97 14.96 -28.62 -10.29
CA ASP A 97 14.80 -28.58 -8.84
C ASP A 97 13.35 -28.30 -8.41
N PRO A 98 12.93 -28.70 -7.19
CA PRO A 98 11.56 -28.49 -6.73
C PRO A 98 11.22 -27.00 -6.52
N GLU A 99 9.94 -26.66 -6.70
CA GLU A 99 9.41 -25.32 -6.43
C GLU A 99 9.15 -25.11 -4.93
N PRO A 100 9.27 -23.85 -4.42
CA PRO A 100 9.70 -22.65 -5.13
C PRO A 100 11.22 -22.63 -5.37
N ARG A 101 11.63 -21.88 -6.40
CA ARG A 101 13.03 -21.64 -6.81
C ARG A 101 13.32 -20.15 -6.79
N LEU A 102 14.57 -19.77 -6.51
CA LEU A 102 14.95 -18.36 -6.37
C LEU A 102 16.04 -17.94 -7.37
N LEU A 103 15.71 -16.97 -8.21
CA LEU A 103 16.66 -16.27 -9.08
C LEU A 103 16.98 -14.90 -8.48
N THR A 104 18.25 -14.70 -8.11
CA THR A 104 18.74 -13.43 -7.58
C THR A 104 19.54 -12.68 -8.62
N ILE A 105 19.13 -11.46 -8.96
CA ILE A 105 19.89 -10.51 -9.77
C ILE A 105 20.73 -9.65 -8.82
N GLY A 106 22.02 -9.93 -8.75
CA GLY A 106 22.99 -9.29 -7.87
C GLY A 106 23.78 -8.20 -8.58
N THR A 107 23.56 -6.92 -8.26
CA THR A 107 24.25 -5.80 -8.91
C THR A 107 24.27 -4.56 -8.02
N THR A 108 25.15 -3.61 -8.31
CA THR A 108 25.10 -2.25 -7.72
C THR A 108 24.63 -1.20 -8.74
N ASP A 109 24.38 -1.59 -9.99
CA ASP A 109 24.02 -0.68 -11.07
C ASP A 109 22.49 -0.50 -11.17
N ALA A 110 22.04 0.76 -11.21
CA ALA A 110 20.62 1.11 -11.22
C ALA A 110 19.90 0.74 -12.52
N ASP A 111 20.58 0.75 -13.67
CA ASP A 111 19.98 0.44 -14.97
C ASP A 111 19.71 -1.06 -15.09
N VAL A 112 20.57 -1.89 -14.51
CA VAL A 112 20.35 -3.35 -14.34
C VAL A 112 19.16 -3.62 -13.42
N LEU A 113 19.07 -2.91 -12.29
CA LEU A 113 17.96 -3.04 -11.34
C LEU A 113 16.63 -2.58 -11.94
N ALA A 114 16.65 -1.60 -12.84
CA ALA A 114 15.43 -1.07 -13.47
C ALA A 114 14.83 -2.01 -14.52
N GLN A 115 15.59 -2.99 -15.04
CA GLN A 115 15.05 -3.95 -16.01
C GLN A 115 13.88 -4.74 -15.39
N PRO A 116 12.80 -5.01 -16.16
CA PRO A 116 11.63 -5.74 -15.69
C PRO A 116 11.86 -7.24 -15.79
N TRP A 117 12.84 -7.75 -15.03
CA TRP A 117 13.24 -9.17 -15.01
C TRP A 117 12.08 -10.13 -14.81
N GLU A 118 11.02 -9.71 -14.10
CA GLU A 118 9.77 -10.44 -13.92
C GLU A 118 9.16 -10.92 -15.25
N MET A 119 9.35 -10.18 -16.34
CA MET A 119 8.86 -10.51 -17.68
C MET A 119 9.64 -11.65 -18.37
N MET A 120 10.77 -12.10 -17.81
CA MET A 120 11.57 -13.18 -18.37
C MET A 120 10.70 -14.39 -18.70
N ARG A 121 10.80 -14.85 -19.94
CA ARG A 121 9.99 -15.96 -20.45
C ARG A 121 10.74 -16.81 -21.45
N ASP A 122 10.48 -18.11 -21.37
CA ASP A 122 10.93 -19.06 -22.38
C ASP A 122 9.76 -19.45 -23.32
N ARG A 123 9.99 -20.49 -24.12
CA ARG A 123 8.97 -21.07 -25.01
C ARG A 123 7.71 -21.58 -24.30
N ARG A 124 7.77 -21.89 -22.99
CA ARG A 124 6.62 -22.37 -22.19
C ARG A 124 5.88 -21.22 -21.50
N GLY A 125 6.49 -20.04 -21.37
CA GLY A 125 5.86 -18.86 -20.79
C GLY A 125 6.73 -18.14 -19.76
N PRO A 126 6.18 -17.14 -19.06
CA PRO A 126 6.90 -16.39 -18.02
C PRO A 126 7.37 -17.29 -16.88
N LEU A 127 8.60 -17.07 -16.42
CA LEU A 127 9.19 -17.85 -15.33
C LEU A 127 8.51 -17.58 -13.99
N ALA A 128 8.02 -16.35 -13.79
CA ALA A 128 7.28 -15.93 -12.58
C ALA A 128 6.07 -16.84 -12.27
N PHE A 129 5.43 -17.41 -13.30
CA PHE A 129 4.27 -18.32 -13.15
C PHE A 129 4.66 -19.80 -13.11
N ARG A 130 5.96 -20.11 -12.97
CA ARG A 130 6.52 -21.46 -13.00
C ARG A 130 7.41 -21.71 -11.77
N GLY A 131 6.98 -21.18 -10.63
CA GLY A 131 7.63 -21.33 -9.34
C GLY A 131 8.99 -20.66 -9.21
N VAL A 132 9.33 -19.69 -10.07
CA VAL A 132 10.57 -18.92 -9.99
C VAL A 132 10.29 -17.57 -9.36
N ILE A 133 10.79 -17.37 -8.14
CA ILE A 133 10.82 -16.08 -7.45
C ILE A 133 12.00 -15.28 -7.99
N ILE A 134 11.74 -14.08 -8.49
CA ILE A 134 12.77 -13.17 -8.99
C ILE A 134 12.97 -12.04 -7.99
N ARG A 135 14.21 -11.86 -7.53
CA ARG A 135 14.58 -10.76 -6.64
C ARG A 135 15.82 -10.02 -7.09
N ARG A 136 15.90 -8.75 -6.71
CA ARG A 136 17.08 -7.90 -6.82
C ARG A 136 17.83 -7.88 -5.50
N GLN A 137 19.16 -7.93 -5.56
CA GLN A 137 20.02 -7.83 -4.38
C GLN A 137 21.21 -6.92 -4.68
N LEU A 138 21.55 -6.04 -3.73
CA LEU A 138 22.80 -5.29 -3.82
C LEU A 138 23.98 -6.17 -3.40
N GLN A 139 25.01 -6.23 -4.22
CA GLN A 139 26.21 -7.00 -3.87
C GLN A 139 26.83 -6.47 -2.57
N GLY A 140 27.31 -7.36 -1.70
CA GLY A 140 27.90 -7.01 -0.40
C GLY A 140 26.89 -6.66 0.71
N SER A 141 25.58 -6.61 0.42
CA SER A 141 24.56 -6.40 1.45
C SER A 141 24.30 -7.69 2.24
N GLY A 142 24.47 -7.62 3.56
CA GLY A 142 24.21 -8.70 4.50
C GLY A 142 22.91 -8.46 5.27
N MET A 143 22.16 -9.52 5.56
CA MET A 143 21.01 -9.43 6.46
C MET A 143 21.52 -9.13 7.87
N ARG A 144 21.06 -8.01 8.46
CA ARG A 144 21.51 -7.56 9.78
C ARG A 144 20.63 -8.03 10.93
N VAL A 145 19.44 -8.57 10.64
CA VAL A 145 18.39 -8.83 11.63
C VAL A 145 17.66 -10.14 11.30
N SER A 146 17.50 -11.00 12.30
CA SER A 146 16.56 -12.13 12.26
C SER A 146 15.23 -11.72 12.87
N TYR A 147 14.15 -12.24 12.31
CA TYR A 147 12.79 -11.88 12.68
C TYR A 147 12.11 -13.07 13.36
N ASP A 148 11.57 -12.86 14.56
CA ASP A 148 10.74 -13.83 15.27
C ASP A 148 9.38 -13.18 15.51
N PHE A 149 8.43 -13.50 14.64
CA PHE A 149 7.13 -12.85 14.57
C PHE A 149 6.01 -13.89 14.55
N GLY A 150 4.83 -13.46 14.97
CA GLY A 150 3.62 -14.27 14.99
C GLY A 150 2.40 -13.38 14.76
N LEU A 151 1.23 -13.99 14.71
CA LEU A 151 -0.02 -13.25 14.55
C LEU A 151 -0.33 -12.37 15.78
N PRO A 152 -1.05 -11.25 15.59
CA PRO A 152 -1.51 -10.70 14.31
C PRO A 152 -0.38 -10.01 13.53
N LEU A 153 -0.48 -10.03 12.20
CA LEU A 153 0.35 -9.26 11.28
C LEU A 153 0.08 -7.76 11.46
N ARG A 154 0.87 -7.12 12.33
CA ARG A 154 0.91 -5.67 12.55
C ARG A 154 1.48 -4.91 11.35
N ILE A 155 0.65 -4.07 10.74
CA ILE A 155 0.94 -3.28 9.54
C ILE A 155 0.78 -1.81 9.89
N LEU A 156 1.80 -1.00 9.61
CA LEU A 156 1.73 0.46 9.67
C LEU A 156 1.53 1.02 8.26
N LEU A 157 0.37 1.60 8.01
CA LEU A 157 0.08 2.31 6.77
C LEU A 157 0.46 3.79 6.89
N ILE A 158 1.09 4.31 5.84
CA ILE A 158 1.43 5.72 5.69
C ILE A 158 0.77 6.21 4.41
N ILE A 159 -0.25 7.04 4.54
CA ILE A 159 -0.98 7.63 3.41
C ILE A 159 -0.59 9.10 3.32
N SER A 160 0.39 9.43 2.48
CA SER A 160 0.88 10.80 2.35
C SER A 160 0.29 11.47 1.12
N ARG A 161 -0.36 12.64 1.28
CA ARG A 161 -0.96 13.42 0.18
C ARG A 161 -0.59 14.91 0.26
N PRO A 162 0.69 15.29 0.10
CA PRO A 162 1.10 16.68 0.21
C PRO A 162 0.37 17.61 -0.78
N THR A 163 -0.05 18.79 -0.34
CA THR A 163 -0.87 19.73 -1.13
C THR A 163 -0.18 20.29 -2.38
N ASP A 164 1.15 20.25 -2.40
CA ASP A 164 2.02 20.72 -3.48
C ASP A 164 2.43 19.59 -4.45
N THR A 165 1.77 18.43 -4.37
CA THR A 165 1.92 17.29 -5.29
C THR A 165 0.59 16.98 -6.00
N GLY A 166 0.61 16.15 -7.04
CA GLY A 166 -0.60 15.74 -7.75
C GLY A 166 -1.58 15.04 -6.80
N PHE A 167 -2.87 15.35 -6.88
CA PHE A 167 -3.83 14.78 -5.94
C PHE A 167 -4.19 13.33 -6.27
N ILE A 168 -4.04 12.44 -5.28
CA ILE A 168 -4.55 11.06 -5.31
C ILE A 168 -5.54 10.92 -4.15
N ASP A 169 -6.75 10.45 -4.41
CA ASP A 169 -7.72 10.20 -3.33
C ASP A 169 -7.18 9.12 -2.37
N PRO A 170 -6.90 9.44 -1.08
CA PRO A 170 -6.41 8.51 -0.06
C PRO A 170 -7.15 7.18 -0.04
N ARG A 171 -8.46 7.23 -0.27
CA ARG A 171 -9.38 6.12 -0.06
C ARG A 171 -9.33 5.12 -1.20
N THR A 172 -8.87 5.57 -2.36
CA THR A 172 -8.92 4.81 -3.60
C THR A 172 -7.96 3.62 -3.55
N SER A 173 -6.70 3.84 -3.17
CA SER A 173 -5.75 2.73 -2.97
C SER A 173 -6.00 1.97 -1.68
N MET A 174 -6.51 2.64 -0.63
CA MET A 174 -6.50 2.07 0.72
C MET A 174 -7.78 1.37 1.15
N ARG A 175 -8.97 1.77 0.67
CA ARG A 175 -10.20 1.00 0.93
C ARG A 175 -10.06 -0.47 0.55
N PRO A 176 -9.52 -0.80 -0.63
CA PRO A 176 -9.39 -2.19 -0.99
C PRO A 176 -8.33 -2.96 -0.18
N VAL A 177 -7.27 -2.28 0.26
CA VAL A 177 -6.31 -2.86 1.23
C VAL A 177 -7.02 -3.18 2.53
N MET A 178 -7.80 -2.23 3.06
CA MET A 178 -8.55 -2.41 4.29
C MET A 178 -9.61 -3.50 4.14
N ASP A 179 -10.35 -3.54 3.02
CA ASP A 179 -11.34 -4.60 2.73
C ASP A 179 -10.66 -5.98 2.75
N ALA A 180 -9.48 -6.09 2.15
CA ALA A 180 -8.72 -7.34 2.14
C ALA A 180 -8.20 -7.74 3.53
N LEU A 181 -7.76 -6.77 4.33
CA LEU A 181 -7.31 -7.01 5.70
C LEU A 181 -8.49 -7.33 6.64
N ASP A 182 -9.69 -6.80 6.35
CA ASP A 182 -10.93 -7.10 7.07
C ASP A 182 -11.36 -8.56 6.90
N GLU A 183 -10.96 -9.22 5.81
CA GLU A 183 -11.15 -10.66 5.63
C GLU A 183 -10.17 -11.50 6.47
N LEU A 184 -9.06 -10.90 6.92
CA LEU A 184 -8.04 -11.53 7.76
C LEU A 184 -8.29 -11.32 9.26
N ARG A 185 -9.55 -11.25 9.69
CA ARG A 185 -9.95 -10.90 11.08
C ARG A 185 -9.13 -11.67 12.13
N GLY A 186 -8.51 -10.94 13.06
CA GLY A 186 -7.68 -11.52 14.13
C GLY A 186 -6.26 -11.96 13.68
N HIS A 187 -6.00 -11.99 12.37
CA HIS A 187 -4.70 -12.32 11.79
C HIS A 187 -3.91 -11.08 11.35
N ALA A 188 -4.52 -9.90 11.26
CA ALA A 188 -3.86 -8.65 10.96
C ALA A 188 -4.31 -7.53 11.91
N GLU A 189 -3.40 -6.61 12.19
CA GLU A 189 -3.64 -5.40 12.99
C GLU A 189 -3.13 -4.21 12.19
N LEU A 190 -3.95 -3.16 12.09
CA LEU A 190 -3.66 -2.04 11.20
C LEU A 190 -3.53 -0.76 12.01
N SER A 191 -2.44 -0.05 11.80
CA SER A 191 -2.20 1.27 12.36
C SER A 191 -1.94 2.27 11.25
N PHE A 192 -2.39 3.51 11.44
CA PHE A 192 -2.17 4.60 10.48
C PHE A 192 -1.16 5.59 11.06
N CYS A 193 -0.18 5.99 10.25
CA CYS A 193 0.69 7.12 10.57
C CYS A 193 -0.09 8.43 10.38
N GLU A 194 -0.71 8.91 11.45
CA GLU A 194 -1.47 10.16 11.44
C GLU A 194 -0.91 11.17 12.46
N PRO A 195 -0.53 12.39 12.00
CA PRO A 195 -0.38 12.80 10.61
C PRO A 195 0.71 12.00 9.86
N PRO A 196 0.71 11.95 8.51
CA PRO A 196 1.68 11.17 7.72
C PRO A 196 3.02 11.89 7.59
N THR A 197 3.57 12.34 8.72
CA THR A 197 4.87 13.03 8.82
C THR A 197 5.97 12.03 9.12
N PHE A 198 7.21 12.34 8.73
CA PHE A 198 8.35 11.49 9.03
C PHE A 198 8.67 11.44 10.54
N ALA A 199 8.42 12.55 11.26
CA ALA A 199 8.56 12.59 12.71
C ALA A 199 7.57 11.65 13.42
N ARG A 200 6.29 11.66 13.00
CA ARG A 200 5.28 10.77 13.56
C ARG A 200 5.59 9.30 13.30
N LEU A 201 6.12 8.98 12.12
CA LEU A 201 6.59 7.63 11.80
C LEU A 201 7.70 7.18 12.77
N GLU A 202 8.68 8.04 13.05
CA GLU A 202 9.77 7.73 13.99
C GLU A 202 9.24 7.47 15.41
N GLU A 203 8.30 8.30 15.88
CA GLU A 203 7.62 8.11 17.17
C GLU A 203 6.88 6.77 17.23
N MET A 204 5.99 6.49 16.27
CA MET A 204 5.15 5.28 16.29
C MET A 204 5.96 4.00 16.25
N VAL A 205 7.02 3.95 15.43
CA VAL A 205 7.86 2.76 15.35
C VAL A 205 8.71 2.61 16.61
N SER A 206 9.16 3.71 17.22
CA SER A 206 9.87 3.71 18.51
C SER A 206 8.97 3.22 19.65
N GLU A 207 7.74 3.75 19.76
CA GLU A 207 6.72 3.35 20.73
C GLU A 207 6.38 1.85 20.59
N ALA A 208 6.13 1.39 19.36
CA ALA A 208 5.83 -0.01 19.07
C ALA A 208 6.98 -0.94 19.49
N LYS A 209 8.23 -0.54 19.24
CA LYS A 209 9.41 -1.29 19.66
C LYS A 209 9.55 -1.32 21.18
N ALA A 210 9.39 -0.18 21.85
CA ALA A 210 9.44 -0.08 23.32
C ALA A 210 8.36 -0.94 23.99
N ALA A 211 7.17 -0.98 23.39
CA ALA A 211 6.05 -1.83 23.82
C ALA A 211 6.24 -3.31 23.46
N LYS A 212 7.38 -3.71 22.87
CA LYS A 212 7.64 -5.08 22.36
C LYS A 212 6.59 -5.58 21.36
N ARG A 213 6.01 -4.65 20.60
CA ARG A 213 5.01 -4.89 19.55
C ARG A 213 5.43 -4.24 18.22
N PRO A 214 6.66 -4.48 17.72
CA PRO A 214 7.16 -3.83 16.51
C PRO A 214 6.28 -4.17 15.28
N PHE A 215 6.22 -3.27 14.31
CA PHE A 215 5.51 -3.52 13.06
C PHE A 215 6.23 -4.56 12.21
N HIS A 216 5.46 -5.43 11.55
CA HIS A 216 5.98 -6.36 10.56
C HIS A 216 6.10 -5.68 9.19
N ILE A 217 5.17 -4.80 8.88
CA ILE A 217 5.11 -4.20 7.55
C ILE A 217 4.93 -2.70 7.72
N VAL A 218 5.78 -1.93 7.05
CA VAL A 218 5.53 -0.50 6.80
C VAL A 218 5.14 -0.37 5.34
N HIS A 219 3.90 0.05 5.09
CA HIS A 219 3.36 0.21 3.75
C HIS A 219 3.14 1.70 3.48
N PHE A 220 3.97 2.26 2.61
CA PHE A 220 3.91 3.64 2.17
C PHE A 220 3.11 3.75 0.87
N ASP A 221 2.03 4.53 0.92
CA ASP A 221 1.19 4.92 -0.20
C ASP A 221 1.27 6.45 -0.37
N GLY A 222 1.85 6.91 -1.48
CA GLY A 222 2.06 8.34 -1.69
C GLY A 222 2.84 8.68 -2.94
N HIS A 223 3.58 9.80 -2.91
CA HIS A 223 4.38 10.24 -4.05
C HIS A 223 5.86 9.93 -3.87
N GLY A 224 6.51 9.60 -4.97
CA GLY A 224 7.96 9.55 -5.10
C GLY A 224 8.47 10.59 -6.10
N THR A 225 9.70 11.06 -5.89
CA THR A 225 10.43 11.91 -6.84
C THR A 225 11.91 11.55 -6.91
N TYR A 226 12.58 11.98 -7.98
CA TYR A 226 14.02 11.82 -8.14
C TYR A 226 14.67 13.19 -8.07
N LEU A 227 15.59 13.38 -7.11
CA LEU A 227 16.30 14.63 -6.88
C LEU A 227 17.42 14.79 -7.93
N PRO A 228 17.28 15.68 -8.93
CA PRO A 228 18.23 15.71 -10.05
C PRO A 228 19.64 16.12 -9.63
N LYS A 229 19.76 16.98 -8.60
CA LYS A 229 21.04 17.49 -8.10
C LYS A 229 21.90 16.40 -7.44
N THR A 230 21.28 15.43 -6.79
CA THR A 230 21.96 14.37 -6.03
C THR A 230 21.86 13.00 -6.71
N GLY A 231 20.95 12.85 -7.66
CA GLY A 231 20.69 11.57 -8.31
C GLY A 231 19.98 10.54 -7.43
N VAL A 232 19.31 11.00 -6.37
CA VAL A 232 18.71 10.11 -5.35
C VAL A 232 17.19 10.23 -5.35
N GLY A 233 16.50 9.09 -5.28
CA GLY A 233 15.06 9.04 -5.10
C GLY A 233 14.63 9.38 -3.69
N ALA A 234 13.48 10.02 -3.58
CA ALA A 234 12.87 10.42 -2.32
C ALA A 234 11.36 10.14 -2.32
N LEU A 235 10.82 9.84 -1.14
CA LEU A 235 9.40 9.72 -0.85
C LEU A 235 8.89 11.05 -0.30
N ALA A 236 7.72 11.49 -0.74
CA ALA A 236 7.11 12.72 -0.27
C ALA A 236 6.21 12.44 0.94
N PHE A 237 6.68 12.77 2.13
CA PHE A 237 5.90 12.81 3.37
C PHE A 237 5.20 14.16 3.50
N GLU A 238 4.27 14.28 4.44
CA GLU A 238 3.72 15.59 4.81
C GLU A 238 4.56 16.26 5.89
N ARG A 239 4.63 17.58 5.85
CA ARG A 239 4.94 18.43 7.00
C ARG A 239 3.65 18.76 7.76
N GLU A 240 3.79 19.38 8.93
CA GLU A 240 2.67 19.93 9.73
C GLU A 240 1.77 20.91 8.96
N ASP A 241 2.32 21.59 7.95
CA ASP A 241 1.58 22.50 7.07
C ASP A 241 0.84 21.78 5.91
N GLY A 242 1.00 20.45 5.79
CA GLY A 242 0.42 19.63 4.72
C GLY A 242 1.19 19.67 3.40
N ARG A 243 2.33 20.37 3.32
CA ARG A 243 3.21 20.39 2.15
C ARG A 243 4.26 19.28 2.20
N SER A 244 4.95 19.06 1.09
CA SER A 244 5.85 17.92 0.93
C SER A 244 7.16 18.07 1.70
N GLU A 245 7.51 17.06 2.50
CA GLU A 245 8.87 16.80 2.98
C GLU A 245 9.45 15.62 2.19
N LEU A 246 10.57 15.86 1.50
CA LEU A 246 11.22 14.82 0.70
C LEU A 246 12.19 14.02 1.57
N ILE A 247 11.90 12.73 1.74
CA ILE A 247 12.69 11.78 2.51
C ILE A 247 13.43 10.84 1.57
N THR A 248 14.77 10.89 1.58
CA THR A 248 15.58 9.98 0.76
C THR A 248 15.46 8.54 1.23
N GLY A 249 15.72 7.59 0.33
CA GLY A 249 15.76 6.17 0.68
C GLY A 249 16.77 5.85 1.80
N SER A 250 17.88 6.57 1.89
CA SER A 250 18.86 6.41 2.98
C SER A 250 18.29 6.84 4.34
N ARG A 251 17.67 8.02 4.43
CA ARG A 251 17.09 8.54 5.68
C ARG A 251 15.96 7.63 6.18
N MET A 252 15.10 7.18 5.27
CA MET A 252 14.07 6.18 5.58
C MET A 252 14.72 4.85 6.01
N GLY A 253 15.76 4.41 5.31
CA GLY A 253 16.47 3.15 5.58
C GLY A 253 17.11 3.12 6.96
N ASP A 254 17.71 4.22 7.38
CA ASP A 254 18.35 4.36 8.68
C ASP A 254 17.32 4.32 9.82
N LEU A 255 16.11 4.84 9.60
CA LEU A 255 15.01 4.69 10.56
C LEU A 255 14.55 3.23 10.64
N MET A 256 14.28 2.62 9.49
CA MET A 256 13.70 1.27 9.40
C MET A 256 14.66 0.18 9.90
N SER A 257 15.96 0.31 9.61
CA SER A 257 16.99 -0.64 10.04
C SER A 257 17.23 -0.59 11.55
N ARG A 258 17.29 0.60 12.15
CA ARG A 258 17.39 0.78 13.61
C ARG A 258 16.20 0.16 14.35
N LEU A 259 15.06 0.10 13.69
CA LEU A 259 13.79 -0.30 14.28
C LEU A 259 13.34 -1.72 13.89
N ASN A 260 14.18 -2.47 13.16
CA ASN A 260 13.99 -3.89 12.81
C ASN A 260 12.69 -4.18 12.03
N VAL A 261 12.28 -3.28 11.14
CA VAL A 261 11.14 -3.53 10.25
C VAL A 261 11.55 -4.53 9.15
N PRO A 262 10.91 -5.72 9.03
CA PRO A 262 11.35 -6.76 8.10
C PRO A 262 10.97 -6.48 6.65
N LEU A 263 9.81 -5.87 6.43
CA LEU A 263 9.24 -5.64 5.11
C LEU A 263 8.75 -4.21 4.97
N ILE A 264 9.18 -3.56 3.89
CA ILE A 264 8.63 -2.28 3.44
C ILE A 264 7.91 -2.49 2.11
N ILE A 265 6.70 -1.96 1.99
CA ILE A 265 5.99 -1.87 0.71
C ILE A 265 5.98 -0.41 0.27
N LEU A 266 6.44 -0.16 -0.94
CA LEU A 266 6.47 1.15 -1.57
C LEU A 266 5.49 1.17 -2.74
N GLU A 267 4.25 1.54 -2.44
CA GLU A 267 3.23 1.92 -3.42
C GLU A 267 3.30 3.44 -3.62
N ALA A 268 4.41 3.95 -4.15
CA ALA A 268 4.48 5.36 -4.48
C ALA A 268 4.28 5.59 -5.99
N CYS A 269 3.48 6.59 -6.32
CA CYS A 269 3.30 7.05 -7.70
C CYS A 269 4.24 8.22 -7.96
N ARG A 270 4.68 8.38 -9.20
CA ARG A 270 5.45 9.57 -9.57
C ARG A 270 4.58 10.82 -9.38
N SER A 271 5.13 11.86 -8.76
CA SER A 271 4.48 13.17 -8.72
C SER A 271 4.44 13.78 -10.12
N SER A 272 3.27 14.18 -10.62
CA SER A 272 3.14 14.94 -11.87
C SER A 272 3.99 16.21 -11.80
N GLY A 273 4.97 16.37 -12.71
CA GLY A 273 5.82 17.55 -12.80
C GLY A 273 7.28 17.39 -12.36
N LEU A 274 7.71 16.22 -11.87
CA LEU A 274 9.11 15.95 -11.49
C LEU A 274 9.67 14.69 -12.19
N SER A 275 10.92 14.79 -12.66
CA SER A 275 11.84 13.79 -13.29
C SER A 275 11.23 12.60 -14.05
N GLN A 276 11.72 12.35 -15.28
CA GLN A 276 11.34 11.19 -16.11
C GLN A 276 11.91 9.83 -15.68
N LYS A 277 12.75 9.78 -14.63
CA LYS A 277 13.35 8.53 -14.13
C LYS A 277 12.49 7.86 -13.05
N PRO A 278 12.36 6.51 -13.05
CA PRO A 278 11.68 5.79 -11.97
C PRO A 278 12.37 6.03 -10.63
N VAL A 279 11.58 6.37 -9.60
CA VAL A 279 12.07 6.75 -8.27
C VAL A 279 12.60 5.54 -7.50
N PHE A 280 11.97 4.39 -7.70
CA PHE A 280 12.23 3.15 -6.95
C PHE A 280 13.57 2.50 -7.26
N GLY A 281 14.11 2.73 -8.47
CA GLY A 281 15.45 2.29 -8.86
C GLY A 281 16.57 2.90 -8.01
N SER A 282 16.25 3.84 -7.11
CA SER A 282 17.19 4.41 -6.13
C SER A 282 16.71 4.33 -4.67
N VAL A 283 15.40 4.43 -4.40
CA VAL A 283 14.88 4.30 -3.01
C VAL A 283 15.02 2.88 -2.47
N ALA A 284 14.55 1.86 -3.21
CA ALA A 284 14.60 0.48 -2.72
C ALA A 284 16.05 -0.02 -2.54
N PRO A 285 16.99 0.26 -3.47
CA PRO A 285 18.41 0.02 -3.23
C PRO A 285 18.95 0.69 -1.97
N ALA A 286 18.68 1.98 -1.75
CA ALA A 286 19.17 2.69 -0.56
C ALA A 286 18.65 2.07 0.75
N LEU A 287 17.37 1.68 0.79
CA LEU A 287 16.78 0.97 1.93
C LEU A 287 17.47 -0.40 2.18
N LEU A 288 17.78 -1.17 1.12
CA LEU A 288 18.55 -2.42 1.25
C LEU A 288 19.95 -2.15 1.81
N GLN A 289 20.64 -1.10 1.36
CA GLN A 289 21.98 -0.73 1.87
C GLN A 289 21.96 -0.38 3.36
N SER A 290 20.91 0.31 3.81
CA SER A 290 20.73 0.63 5.23
C SER A 290 20.39 -0.60 6.09
N GLY A 291 20.07 -1.75 5.48
CA GLY A 291 19.89 -3.04 6.16
C GLY A 291 18.45 -3.52 6.28
N VAL A 292 17.50 -2.92 5.55
CA VAL A 292 16.13 -3.44 5.46
C VAL A 292 16.14 -4.81 4.76
N GLY A 293 15.43 -5.79 5.33
CA GLY A 293 15.49 -7.18 4.87
C GLY A 293 14.82 -7.40 3.51
N SER A 294 13.57 -6.94 3.38
CA SER A 294 12.76 -7.11 2.17
C SER A 294 12.02 -5.82 1.83
N ILE A 295 11.94 -5.50 0.54
CA ILE A 295 11.22 -4.35 0.03
C ILE A 295 10.46 -4.78 -1.22
N VAL A 296 9.16 -4.53 -1.24
CA VAL A 296 8.33 -4.61 -2.45
C VAL A 296 8.15 -3.19 -2.97
N ALA A 297 8.58 -2.92 -4.20
CA ALA A 297 8.48 -1.60 -4.81
C ALA A 297 7.79 -1.69 -6.17
N PHE A 298 6.93 -0.73 -6.48
CA PHE A 298 6.18 -0.72 -7.73
C PHE A 298 6.94 0.10 -8.76
N SER A 299 7.32 -0.50 -9.88
CA SER A 299 8.15 0.18 -10.90
C SER A 299 7.46 1.32 -11.66
N HIS A 300 6.12 1.31 -11.67
CA HIS A 300 5.25 2.22 -12.42
C HIS A 300 4.00 2.54 -11.60
N ALA A 301 3.25 3.56 -12.00
CA ALA A 301 1.92 3.78 -11.44
C ALA A 301 1.03 2.55 -11.67
N VAL A 302 0.29 2.15 -10.63
CA VAL A 302 -0.56 0.96 -10.66
C VAL A 302 -2.02 1.39 -10.68
N HIS A 303 -2.80 0.76 -11.55
CA HIS A 303 -4.24 0.95 -11.57
C HIS A 303 -4.86 0.48 -10.25
N ILE A 304 -5.87 1.19 -9.77
CA ILE A 304 -6.51 0.99 -8.46
C ILE A 304 -7.00 -0.46 -8.27
N GLU A 305 -7.66 -1.01 -9.29
CA GLU A 305 -8.07 -2.42 -9.29
C GLU A 305 -6.89 -3.39 -9.23
N ALA A 306 -5.77 -3.08 -9.89
CA ALA A 306 -4.59 -3.92 -9.83
C ALA A 306 -3.94 -3.85 -8.43
N ALA A 307 -3.80 -2.65 -7.86
CA ALA A 307 -3.30 -2.47 -6.50
C ALA A 307 -4.15 -3.29 -5.51
N ARG A 308 -5.48 -3.19 -5.60
CA ARG A 308 -6.42 -4.02 -4.83
C ARG A 308 -6.14 -5.51 -4.97
N LEU A 309 -6.19 -6.03 -6.19
CA LEU A 309 -6.05 -7.46 -6.48
C LEU A 309 -4.71 -8.03 -5.99
N LEU A 310 -3.64 -7.26 -6.18
CA LEU A 310 -2.29 -7.60 -5.76
C LEU A 310 -2.19 -7.64 -4.24
N VAL A 311 -2.55 -6.54 -3.59
CA VAL A 311 -2.46 -6.36 -2.14
C VAL A 311 -3.32 -7.38 -1.42
N GLU A 312 -4.56 -7.58 -1.85
CA GLU A 312 -5.48 -8.57 -1.26
C GLU A 312 -4.85 -9.96 -1.25
N ARG A 313 -4.36 -10.41 -2.41
CA ARG A 313 -3.74 -11.73 -2.54
C ARG A 313 -2.44 -11.80 -1.75
N PHE A 314 -1.61 -10.77 -1.80
CA PHE A 314 -0.31 -10.71 -1.12
C PHE A 314 -0.45 -10.86 0.40
N TYR A 315 -1.25 -10.01 1.06
CA TYR A 315 -1.43 -10.08 2.52
C TYR A 315 -2.12 -11.37 2.96
N ARG A 316 -3.08 -11.88 2.19
CA ARG A 316 -3.69 -13.19 2.49
C ARG A 316 -2.67 -14.32 2.48
N GLN A 317 -1.74 -14.33 1.51
CA GLN A 317 -0.69 -15.35 1.46
C GLN A 317 0.33 -15.21 2.59
N LEU A 318 0.70 -13.97 2.97
CA LEU A 318 1.54 -13.74 4.15
C LEU A 318 0.89 -14.26 5.44
N ALA A 319 -0.41 -13.99 5.63
CA ALA A 319 -1.16 -14.49 6.79
C ALA A 319 -1.27 -16.03 6.80
N ASN A 320 -1.26 -16.66 5.64
CA ASN A 320 -1.23 -18.12 5.46
C ASN A 320 0.19 -18.73 5.56
N GLY A 321 1.18 -17.98 6.04
CA GLY A 321 2.54 -18.47 6.27
C GLY A 321 3.39 -18.66 5.02
N ARG A 322 2.99 -18.09 3.88
CA ARG A 322 3.88 -17.99 2.71
C ARG A 322 5.00 -16.99 2.99
N SER A 323 6.16 -17.21 2.37
CA SER A 323 7.24 -16.22 2.38
C SER A 323 6.85 -14.96 1.57
N VAL A 324 7.59 -13.87 1.76
CA VAL A 324 7.37 -12.61 1.02
C VAL A 324 7.41 -12.82 -0.49
N GLY A 325 8.41 -13.53 -1.00
CA GLY A 325 8.53 -13.83 -2.43
C GLY A 325 7.37 -14.68 -2.96
N GLN A 326 6.98 -15.74 -2.24
CA GLN A 326 5.83 -16.57 -2.62
C GLN A 326 4.52 -15.77 -2.64
N ALA A 327 4.28 -14.94 -1.62
CA ALA A 327 3.10 -14.09 -1.55
C ALA A 327 3.04 -13.10 -2.72
N LEU A 328 4.19 -12.57 -3.15
CA LEU A 328 4.27 -11.67 -4.30
C LEU A 328 3.95 -12.39 -5.61
N GLU A 329 4.48 -13.58 -5.86
CA GLU A 329 4.17 -14.36 -7.07
C GLU A 329 2.68 -14.74 -7.16
N GLU A 330 2.05 -15.05 -6.02
CA GLU A 330 0.60 -15.28 -5.95
C GLU A 330 -0.19 -14.03 -6.32
N GLY A 331 0.27 -12.87 -5.86
CA GLY A 331 -0.26 -11.56 -6.27
C GLY A 331 -0.13 -11.33 -7.78
N ARG A 332 1.04 -11.62 -8.36
CA ARG A 332 1.24 -11.54 -9.82
C ARG A 332 0.34 -12.49 -10.59
N THR A 333 0.16 -13.71 -10.09
CA THR A 333 -0.77 -14.70 -10.66
C THR A 333 -2.20 -14.17 -10.68
N ARG A 334 -2.63 -13.51 -9.61
CA ARG A 334 -3.95 -12.87 -9.53
C ARG A 334 -4.10 -11.76 -10.56
N LEU A 335 -3.10 -10.89 -10.72
CA LEU A 335 -3.10 -9.83 -11.74
C LEU A 335 -3.14 -10.39 -13.16
N HIS A 336 -2.32 -11.40 -13.45
CA HIS A 336 -2.27 -12.03 -14.77
C HIS A 336 -3.61 -12.67 -15.15
N ALA A 337 -4.30 -13.30 -14.19
CA ALA A 337 -5.62 -13.90 -14.41
C ALA A 337 -6.75 -12.86 -14.54
N ASN A 338 -6.55 -11.62 -14.08
CA ASN A 338 -7.58 -10.59 -14.05
C ASN A 338 -7.00 -9.32 -14.69
N ARG A 339 -7.11 -9.21 -16.02
CA ARG A 339 -6.50 -8.12 -16.81
C ARG A 339 -7.40 -6.89 -16.97
N ALA A 340 -8.70 -7.00 -16.68
CA ALA A 340 -9.66 -5.92 -16.84
C ALA A 340 -9.36 -4.76 -15.87
N ARG A 341 -9.22 -3.55 -16.40
CA ARG A 341 -9.06 -2.28 -15.66
C ARG A 341 -10.17 -1.34 -16.07
N TRP A 342 -11.00 -0.93 -15.12
CA TRP A 342 -12.09 0.01 -15.37
C TRP A 342 -11.54 1.41 -15.66
N LEU A 343 -12.09 2.11 -16.63
CA LEU A 343 -11.58 3.43 -17.03
C LEU A 343 -12.09 4.57 -16.15
N HIS A 344 -13.21 4.36 -15.47
CA HIS A 344 -13.77 5.28 -14.51
C HIS A 344 -14.55 4.53 -13.44
N VAL A 345 -14.81 5.18 -12.30
CA VAL A 345 -15.64 4.58 -11.24
C VAL A 345 -17.12 4.70 -11.64
N GLY A 346 -17.85 3.58 -11.65
CA GLY A 346 -19.30 3.59 -11.86
C GLY A 346 -19.87 2.20 -12.12
N PRO A 347 -21.20 2.03 -12.03
CA PRO A 347 -21.86 0.84 -12.56
C PRO A 347 -21.57 0.73 -14.06
N ASP A 348 -21.28 -0.49 -14.53
CA ASP A 348 -21.00 -0.79 -15.95
C ASP A 348 -19.84 0.00 -16.56
N ALA A 349 -18.88 0.42 -15.74
CA ALA A 349 -17.69 1.13 -16.21
C ALA A 349 -16.94 0.29 -17.27
N PRO A 350 -16.67 0.85 -18.46
CA PRO A 350 -15.94 0.14 -19.50
C PRO A 350 -14.54 -0.21 -19.01
N THR A 351 -14.08 -1.39 -19.41
CA THR A 351 -12.75 -1.87 -19.05
C THR A 351 -11.82 -1.92 -20.26
N ILE A 352 -10.52 -1.81 -19.99
CA ILE A 352 -9.46 -2.22 -20.90
C ILE A 352 -8.75 -3.44 -20.33
N ASP A 353 -8.21 -4.29 -21.20
CA ASP A 353 -7.27 -5.31 -20.76
C ASP A 353 -5.87 -4.70 -20.68
N LEU A 354 -5.21 -4.88 -19.53
CA LEU A 354 -3.85 -4.40 -19.30
C LEU A 354 -2.96 -5.52 -18.78
N GLN A 355 -1.71 -5.59 -19.24
CA GLN A 355 -0.67 -6.49 -18.71
C GLN A 355 0.23 -5.70 -17.76
N ASP A 356 -0.09 -5.73 -16.47
CA ASP A 356 0.58 -4.95 -15.42
C ASP A 356 1.12 -5.82 -14.26
N TRP A 357 1.04 -7.14 -14.41
CA TRP A 357 1.43 -8.12 -13.38
C TRP A 357 2.91 -8.05 -12.98
N PHE A 358 3.77 -7.51 -13.84
CA PHE A 358 5.22 -7.40 -13.63
C PHE A 358 5.63 -6.07 -12.94
N ILE A 359 4.69 -5.16 -12.67
CA ILE A 359 5.00 -3.88 -12.00
C ILE A 359 5.64 -4.07 -10.61
N PRO A 360 5.13 -4.96 -9.74
CA PRO A 360 5.67 -5.14 -8.39
C PRO A 360 7.01 -5.86 -8.46
N GLN A 361 8.04 -5.28 -7.85
CA GLN A 361 9.42 -5.77 -7.88
C GLN A 361 9.91 -6.08 -6.46
N LEU A 362 10.61 -7.20 -6.30
CA LEU A 362 11.18 -7.62 -5.02
C LEU A 362 12.66 -7.23 -4.94
N TYR A 363 13.01 -6.52 -3.87
CA TYR A 363 14.37 -6.19 -3.45
C TYR A 363 14.59 -6.85 -2.10
N GLN A 364 15.62 -7.69 -1.96
CA GLN A 364 15.76 -8.49 -0.75
C GLN A 364 17.20 -8.93 -0.50
N VAL A 365 17.55 -9.00 0.79
CA VAL A 365 18.82 -9.56 1.28
C VAL A 365 18.57 -10.80 2.12
N GLY A 366 19.50 -11.76 2.08
CA GLY A 366 19.41 -12.97 2.91
C GLY A 366 18.38 -13.99 2.40
N ARG A 367 17.69 -14.66 3.32
CA ARG A 367 16.64 -15.64 3.01
C ARG A 367 15.32 -14.92 2.75
N ASP A 368 14.43 -15.56 2.00
CA ASP A 368 13.07 -15.07 1.82
C ASP A 368 12.27 -15.28 3.12
N PRO A 369 11.89 -14.23 3.86
CA PRO A 369 11.37 -14.39 5.21
C PRO A 369 9.92 -14.83 5.18
N ILE A 370 9.56 -15.67 6.15
CA ILE A 370 8.18 -15.98 6.50
C ILE A 370 7.84 -15.10 7.69
N LEU A 371 6.96 -14.12 7.50
CA LEU A 371 6.61 -13.16 8.55
C LEU A 371 5.69 -13.77 9.62
N VAL A 372 4.97 -14.84 9.27
CA VAL A 372 4.08 -15.58 10.15
C VAL A 372 4.39 -17.08 10.00
N PRO A 373 5.41 -17.60 10.69
CA PRO A 373 5.79 -19.01 10.58
C PRO A 373 4.66 -19.92 11.08
N ASP A 374 4.38 -20.92 10.24
CA ASP A 374 3.52 -22.10 10.41
C ASP A 374 2.70 -22.14 11.71
N GLN A 375 1.47 -21.61 11.66
CA GLN A 375 0.39 -22.17 12.46
C GLN A 375 -0.27 -23.20 11.56
N THR A 376 -0.24 -24.47 11.99
CA THR A 376 -1.05 -25.57 11.43
C THR A 376 -2.38 -25.00 10.97
N PRO A 377 -2.90 -25.30 9.76
CA PRO A 377 -4.16 -24.77 9.29
C PRO A 377 -5.22 -25.02 10.36
N ARG A 378 -5.52 -23.98 11.15
CA ARG A 378 -6.61 -24.04 12.11
C ARG A 378 -7.85 -23.96 11.25
N VAL A 379 -8.30 -25.15 10.87
CA VAL A 379 -9.70 -25.50 10.71
C VAL A 379 -10.44 -24.88 11.91
N LEU A 380 -10.87 -23.64 11.77
CA LEU A 380 -11.66 -22.90 12.76
C LEU A 380 -12.78 -22.13 12.07
N GLU A 381 -13.35 -22.76 11.05
CA GLU A 381 -14.80 -22.69 10.82
C GLU A 381 -15.60 -23.38 11.96
N THR A 382 -14.94 -24.03 12.94
CA THR A 382 -15.63 -24.94 13.88
C THR A 382 -15.72 -24.50 15.34
N LEU A 383 -15.09 -23.41 15.80
CA LEU A 383 -15.28 -22.96 17.18
C LEU A 383 -15.47 -21.45 17.21
N GLY A 384 -16.74 -21.03 17.23
CA GLY A 384 -17.19 -19.65 17.40
C GLY A 384 -16.77 -19.04 18.74
N VAL A 385 -15.47 -18.82 18.91
CA VAL A 385 -14.91 -18.14 20.07
C VAL A 385 -14.68 -16.69 19.68
N SER A 386 -15.66 -15.87 20.04
CA SER A 386 -15.50 -14.42 20.18
C SER A 386 -14.46 -14.16 21.26
N THR A 387 -13.21 -13.89 20.86
CA THR A 387 -12.25 -13.21 21.74
C THR A 387 -12.32 -11.72 21.44
N ALA A 388 -13.12 -11.01 22.23
CA ALA A 388 -13.10 -9.56 22.35
C ALA A 388 -11.75 -9.12 22.93
N SER A 389 -10.71 -9.11 22.10
CA SER A 389 -9.56 -8.24 22.33
C SER A 389 -9.92 -6.89 21.74
N LYS A 390 -9.74 -5.80 22.49
CA LYS A 390 -9.72 -4.42 21.96
C LYS A 390 -8.54 -4.32 20.98
N THR A 391 -8.79 -4.82 19.79
CA THR A 391 -7.85 -4.90 18.70
C THR A 391 -7.96 -3.56 17.98
N LEU A 392 -6.85 -2.86 17.76
CA LEU A 392 -6.76 -1.80 16.75
C LEU A 392 -6.84 -2.47 15.36
N GLY A 393 -7.99 -3.05 15.07
CA GLY A 393 -8.42 -3.47 13.75
C GLY A 393 -9.35 -2.39 13.20
N VAL A 394 -9.50 -2.36 11.88
CA VAL A 394 -10.49 -1.55 11.17
C VAL A 394 -11.83 -1.62 11.91
N SER A 395 -12.33 -0.49 12.41
CA SER A 395 -13.55 -0.47 13.22
C SER A 395 -14.77 -0.80 12.35
N THR A 396 -15.58 -1.77 12.77
CA THR A 396 -16.90 -2.03 12.21
C THR A 396 -18.02 -1.33 12.99
N ALA A 397 -17.68 -0.32 13.81
CA ALA A 397 -18.64 0.42 14.61
C ALA A 397 -19.72 1.05 13.72
N PRO A 398 -21.01 0.96 14.11
CA PRO A 398 -22.09 1.46 13.30
C PRO A 398 -22.10 3.00 13.26
N LEU A 399 -22.59 3.55 12.16
CA LEU A 399 -22.91 4.97 12.05
C LEU A 399 -24.22 5.25 12.80
N HIS A 400 -24.14 5.77 14.02
CA HIS A 400 -25.31 5.97 14.88
C HIS A 400 -26.20 7.11 14.38
N ASN A 401 -27.45 6.79 14.06
CA ASN A 401 -28.49 7.73 13.65
C ASN A 401 -28.21 8.50 12.33
N PHE A 402 -27.29 8.02 11.49
CA PHE A 402 -27.01 8.65 10.19
C PHE A 402 -28.11 8.37 9.16
N PRO A 403 -28.38 9.31 8.22
CA PRO A 403 -29.24 9.04 7.07
C PRO A 403 -28.64 7.92 6.20
N PRO A 404 -29.45 7.15 5.45
CA PRO A 404 -28.94 6.06 4.62
C PRO A 404 -27.84 6.53 3.64
N PRO A 405 -26.95 5.62 3.20
CA PRO A 405 -25.93 5.98 2.22
C PRO A 405 -26.58 6.51 0.94
N PRO A 406 -25.92 7.43 0.20
CA PRO A 406 -26.45 7.94 -1.05
C PRO A 406 -26.79 6.81 -2.04
N ARG A 407 -27.94 6.92 -2.71
CA ARG A 407 -28.46 5.89 -3.64
C ARG A 407 -27.44 5.45 -4.70
N TYR A 408 -26.63 6.38 -5.18
CA TYR A 408 -25.62 6.14 -6.22
C TYR A 408 -24.19 6.14 -5.66
N ARG A 409 -24.02 5.83 -4.36
CA ARG A 409 -22.75 5.91 -3.62
C ARG A 409 -22.18 7.34 -3.57
N PHE A 410 -21.16 7.52 -2.74
CA PHE A 410 -20.45 8.79 -2.62
C PHE A 410 -19.30 8.85 -3.63
N HIS A 411 -19.32 9.86 -4.51
CA HIS A 411 -18.31 10.04 -5.56
C HIS A 411 -17.71 11.43 -5.52
N GLY A 412 -16.40 11.52 -5.77
CA GLY A 412 -15.65 12.78 -5.77
C GLY A 412 -15.44 13.34 -4.35
N ARG A 413 -15.20 14.65 -4.29
CA ARG A 413 -15.01 15.45 -3.05
C ARG A 413 -13.88 14.96 -2.12
N ALA A 414 -12.96 14.18 -2.67
CA ALA A 414 -11.82 13.66 -1.93
C ALA A 414 -10.88 14.76 -1.39
N PRO A 415 -10.63 15.87 -2.12
CA PRO A 415 -9.88 17.00 -1.55
C PRO A 415 -10.55 17.59 -0.30
N GLU A 416 -11.89 17.69 -0.30
CA GLU A 416 -12.65 18.20 0.85
C GLU A 416 -12.62 17.25 2.04
N LEU A 417 -12.65 15.93 1.81
CA LEU A 417 -12.46 14.94 2.87
C LEU A 417 -11.07 15.03 3.50
N LEU A 418 -10.03 15.16 2.67
CA LEU A 418 -8.66 15.33 3.17
C LEU A 418 -8.49 16.68 3.91
N ALA A 419 -9.13 17.75 3.42
CA ALA A 419 -9.14 19.04 4.08
C ALA A 419 -9.84 18.97 5.46
N LEU A 420 -10.94 18.22 5.55
CA LEU A 420 -11.63 17.97 6.80
C LEU A 420 -10.77 17.20 7.80
N GLU A 421 -10.13 16.11 7.37
CA GLU A 421 -9.22 15.33 8.22
C GLU A 421 -8.12 16.25 8.78
N ARG A 422 -7.53 17.11 7.94
CA ARG A 422 -6.52 18.09 8.36
C ARG A 422 -7.08 19.16 9.30
N ALA A 423 -8.32 19.60 9.09
CA ALA A 423 -8.96 20.58 9.96
C ALA A 423 -9.15 20.04 11.38
N PHE A 424 -9.53 18.76 11.52
CA PHE A 424 -9.68 18.12 12.84
C PHE A 424 -8.36 17.98 13.62
N ARG A 425 -7.20 18.06 12.95
CA ARG A 425 -5.90 18.10 13.65
C ARG A 425 -5.67 19.42 14.40
N ARG A 426 -6.36 20.50 14.02
CA ARG A 426 -6.17 21.85 14.57
C ARG A 426 -7.40 22.38 15.30
N HIS A 427 -8.56 21.80 15.04
CA HIS A 427 -9.84 22.29 15.52
C HIS A 427 -10.71 21.12 15.97
N ASN A 428 -11.38 21.28 17.11
CA ASN A 428 -12.31 20.27 17.63
C ASN A 428 -13.69 20.33 16.96
N ALA A 429 -13.95 21.38 16.16
CA ALA A 429 -15.20 21.60 15.46
C ALA A 429 -14.96 22.20 14.08
N VAL A 430 -15.74 21.75 13.08
CA VAL A 430 -15.67 22.23 11.69
C VAL A 430 -17.09 22.50 11.20
N LEU A 431 -17.31 23.65 10.58
CA LEU A 431 -18.60 24.02 10.00
C LEU A 431 -18.61 23.79 8.48
N PHE A 432 -19.57 23.00 8.00
CA PHE A 432 -19.88 22.91 6.57
C PHE A 432 -20.94 23.94 6.19
N SER A 433 -20.58 24.91 5.36
CA SER A 433 -21.51 25.86 4.77
C SER A 433 -21.66 25.64 3.26
N GLY A 434 -22.81 26.04 2.71
CA GLY A 434 -23.15 25.86 1.30
C GLY A 434 -24.65 25.70 1.10
N MET A 435 -25.11 25.85 -0.14
CA MET A 435 -26.55 25.76 -0.45
C MET A 435 -27.12 24.36 -0.11
N GLY A 436 -28.44 24.30 0.07
CA GLY A 436 -29.16 23.03 0.19
C GLY A 436 -28.88 22.12 -1.01
N GLY A 437 -28.80 20.81 -0.79
CA GLY A 437 -28.57 19.83 -1.87
C GLY A 437 -27.12 19.69 -2.35
N MET A 438 -26.16 20.51 -1.91
CA MET A 438 -24.74 20.40 -2.30
C MET A 438 -23.98 19.19 -1.72
N GLY A 439 -24.67 18.25 -1.07
CA GLY A 439 -24.09 17.03 -0.53
C GLY A 439 -23.32 17.19 0.79
N LYS A 440 -23.58 18.24 1.59
CA LYS A 440 -22.91 18.46 2.90
C LYS A 440 -23.10 17.27 3.85
N THR A 441 -24.33 16.82 4.03
CA THR A 441 -24.67 15.65 4.85
C THR A 441 -24.01 14.38 4.34
N ALA A 442 -23.92 14.21 3.01
CA ALA A 442 -23.26 13.06 2.40
C ALA A 442 -21.73 13.08 2.64
N LEU A 443 -21.10 14.26 2.53
CA LEU A 443 -19.68 14.45 2.83
C LEU A 443 -19.39 14.16 4.31
N ALA A 444 -20.23 14.66 5.22
CA ALA A 444 -20.12 14.43 6.66
C ALA A 444 -20.25 12.94 7.02
N ARG A 445 -21.22 12.24 6.40
CA ARG A 445 -21.38 10.79 6.52
C ARG A 445 -20.16 10.03 6.02
N GLU A 446 -19.64 10.40 4.86
CA GLU A 446 -18.48 9.72 4.27
C GLU A 446 -17.22 9.91 5.10
N ALA A 447 -17.01 11.11 5.66
CA ALA A 447 -15.93 11.41 6.58
C ALA A 447 -16.02 10.56 7.85
N ALA A 448 -17.19 10.53 8.50
CA ALA A 448 -17.41 9.70 9.68
C ALA A 448 -17.14 8.22 9.42
N ALA A 449 -17.65 7.70 8.29
CA ALA A 449 -17.40 6.33 7.89
C ALA A 449 -15.89 6.05 7.72
N TRP A 450 -15.16 6.98 7.11
CA TRP A 450 -13.73 6.85 6.89
C TRP A 450 -12.92 6.90 8.19
N GLU A 451 -13.19 7.88 9.08
CA GLU A 451 -12.50 7.99 10.37
C GLU A 451 -12.77 6.79 11.29
N LEU A 452 -14.01 6.31 11.35
CA LEU A 452 -14.33 5.05 12.04
C LEU A 452 -13.51 3.92 11.46
N ARG A 453 -13.48 3.79 10.13
CA ARG A 453 -12.77 2.71 9.46
C ARG A 453 -11.27 2.73 9.75
N LYS A 454 -10.65 3.92 9.82
CA LYS A 454 -9.24 4.09 10.22
C LYS A 454 -8.99 3.80 11.71
N GLY A 455 -10.04 3.81 12.53
CA GLY A 455 -9.95 3.66 13.98
C GLY A 455 -9.49 4.94 14.70
N THR A 456 -9.49 6.08 14.01
CA THR A 456 -9.15 7.39 14.60
C THR A 456 -10.23 7.87 15.56
N ILE A 457 -11.47 7.42 15.35
CA ILE A 457 -12.60 7.57 16.26
C ILE A 457 -13.22 6.21 16.58
N SER A 458 -13.74 6.05 17.80
CA SER A 458 -14.45 4.85 18.24
C SER A 458 -15.95 4.90 17.94
N ALA A 459 -16.53 6.10 17.81
CA ALA A 459 -17.94 6.28 17.49
C ALA A 459 -18.19 7.52 16.63
N ALA A 460 -19.24 7.46 15.81
CA ALA A 460 -19.77 8.61 15.11
C ALA A 460 -21.28 8.70 15.30
N VAL A 461 -21.77 9.90 15.63
CA VAL A 461 -23.17 10.18 15.98
C VAL A 461 -23.70 11.31 15.11
N PHE A 462 -24.87 11.10 14.52
CA PHE A 462 -25.54 12.10 13.70
C PHE A 462 -26.81 12.62 14.37
N HIS A 463 -27.03 13.93 14.30
CA HIS A 463 -28.28 14.55 14.73
C HIS A 463 -28.71 15.67 13.77
N SER A 464 -29.96 15.63 13.32
CA SER A 464 -30.56 16.69 12.50
C SER A 464 -31.51 17.53 13.34
N PHE A 465 -31.34 18.86 13.29
CA PHE A 465 -32.17 19.81 14.02
C PHE A 465 -33.47 20.22 13.28
N GLU A 466 -33.76 19.65 12.10
CA GLU A 466 -35.02 19.90 11.37
C GLU A 466 -36.27 19.65 12.21
N GLN A 467 -36.22 18.67 13.12
CA GLN A 467 -37.34 18.31 13.99
C GLN A 467 -37.35 19.10 15.31
N LYS A 468 -36.50 20.13 15.47
CA LYS A 468 -36.39 21.00 16.66
C LYS A 468 -36.15 20.24 17.97
N ALA A 469 -35.40 19.14 17.92
CA ALA A 469 -34.97 18.43 19.11
C ALA A 469 -33.90 19.22 19.88
N GLY A 470 -33.99 19.21 21.21
CA GLY A 470 -33.06 19.91 22.12
C GLY A 470 -31.78 19.12 22.40
N ALA A 471 -30.90 19.72 23.22
CA ALA A 471 -29.59 19.15 23.59
C ALA A 471 -29.72 17.78 24.30
N GLU A 472 -30.84 17.52 24.97
CA GLU A 472 -31.12 16.24 25.65
C GLU A 472 -31.12 15.07 24.66
N ARG A 473 -31.63 15.28 23.44
CA ARG A 473 -31.62 14.24 22.41
C ARG A 473 -30.21 13.94 21.92
N VAL A 474 -29.36 14.96 21.82
CA VAL A 474 -27.95 14.81 21.45
C VAL A 474 -27.21 14.01 22.52
N VAL A 475 -27.42 14.33 23.80
CA VAL A 475 -26.85 13.57 24.93
C VAL A 475 -27.31 12.13 24.94
N GLN A 476 -28.59 11.87 24.68
CA GLN A 476 -29.10 10.51 24.57
C GLN A 476 -28.40 9.71 23.47
N LEU A 477 -28.32 10.28 22.26
CA LEU A 477 -27.67 9.63 21.11
C LEU A 477 -26.17 9.40 21.35
N LEU A 478 -25.51 10.34 22.01
CA LEU A 478 -24.09 10.23 22.33
C LEU A 478 -23.83 9.15 23.39
N GLY A 479 -24.64 9.12 24.44
CA GLY A 479 -24.58 8.09 25.46
C GLY A 479 -24.87 6.70 24.91
N ASP A 480 -25.92 6.55 24.09
CA ASP A 480 -26.26 5.29 23.43
C ASP A 480 -25.12 4.77 22.51
N ALA A 481 -24.29 5.67 21.97
CA ALA A 481 -23.16 5.31 21.11
C ALA A 481 -21.87 4.99 21.88
N LEU A 482 -21.63 5.62 23.04
CA LEU A 482 -20.36 5.54 23.77
C LEU A 482 -20.42 4.68 25.04
N HIS A 483 -21.61 4.41 25.56
CA HIS A 483 -21.82 3.71 26.81
C HIS A 483 -22.24 2.26 26.57
N ASP A 484 -21.48 1.31 27.09
CA ASP A 484 -21.79 -0.12 27.04
C ASP A 484 -22.92 -0.48 28.04
N GLY A 485 -24.19 -0.15 27.73
CA GLY A 485 -25.35 -0.62 28.52
C GLY A 485 -26.53 0.34 28.65
N GLU A 486 -27.21 0.30 29.80
CA GLU A 486 -28.51 0.94 30.06
C GLU A 486 -28.43 2.46 30.32
N PHE A 487 -27.80 3.21 29.40
CA PHE A 487 -27.66 4.67 29.49
C PHE A 487 -29.01 5.38 29.70
N SER A 488 -30.06 4.86 29.06
CA SER A 488 -31.44 5.35 29.18
C SER A 488 -32.05 5.23 30.59
N LYS A 489 -31.46 4.41 31.48
CA LYS A 489 -31.93 4.26 32.88
C LYS A 489 -31.31 5.27 33.85
N LEU A 490 -30.29 6.02 33.42
CA LEU A 490 -29.72 7.09 34.21
C LEU A 490 -30.71 8.26 34.30
N THR A 491 -30.63 9.02 35.39
CA THR A 491 -31.35 10.31 35.47
C THR A 491 -30.80 11.29 34.45
N ALA A 492 -31.60 12.28 34.01
CA ALA A 492 -31.17 13.25 33.00
C ALA A 492 -29.85 13.96 33.36
N ALA A 493 -29.66 14.34 34.63
CA ALA A 493 -28.41 14.93 35.09
C ALA A 493 -27.21 13.97 34.94
N LYS A 494 -27.38 12.69 35.31
CA LYS A 494 -26.33 11.68 35.15
C LYS A 494 -26.05 11.34 33.70
N GLN A 495 -27.07 11.35 32.84
CA GLN A 495 -26.88 11.18 31.39
C GLN A 495 -25.98 12.28 30.83
N TRP A 496 -26.26 13.54 31.18
CA TRP A 496 -25.45 14.68 30.75
C TRP A 496 -23.99 14.54 31.20
N GLU A 497 -23.77 14.33 32.50
CA GLU A 497 -22.42 14.15 33.07
C GLU A 497 -21.68 12.98 32.43
N THR A 498 -22.35 11.84 32.27
CA THR A 498 -21.75 10.63 31.71
C THR A 498 -21.42 10.79 30.23
N ALA A 499 -22.33 11.35 29.43
CA ALA A 499 -22.10 11.56 27.99
C ALA A 499 -20.92 12.51 27.73
N ILE A 500 -20.85 13.62 28.47
CA ILE A 500 -19.71 14.57 28.37
C ILE A 500 -18.41 13.89 28.80
N SER A 501 -18.42 13.17 29.93
CA SER A 501 -17.25 12.44 30.40
C SER A 501 -16.76 11.43 29.36
N LEU A 502 -17.67 10.67 28.74
CA LEU A 502 -17.33 9.69 27.70
C LEU A 502 -16.80 10.38 26.44
N PHE A 503 -17.39 11.50 26.02
CA PHE A 503 -16.94 12.25 24.86
C PHE A 503 -15.52 12.83 25.04
N HIS A 504 -15.14 13.18 26.27
CA HIS A 504 -13.77 13.60 26.56
C HIS A 504 -12.77 12.44 26.65
N GLN A 505 -13.23 11.23 26.98
CA GLN A 505 -12.36 10.07 27.18
C GLN A 505 -12.21 9.21 25.92
N GLN A 506 -13.20 9.23 25.03
CA GLN A 506 -13.23 8.42 23.83
C GLN A 506 -13.24 9.33 22.59
N PRO A 507 -12.38 9.09 21.60
CA PRO A 507 -12.39 9.86 20.37
C PRO A 507 -13.68 9.58 19.61
N ALA A 508 -14.57 10.57 19.51
CA ALA A 508 -15.87 10.42 18.88
C ALA A 508 -16.19 11.62 17.98
N LEU A 509 -16.92 11.38 16.88
CA LEU A 509 -17.35 12.43 15.96
C LEU A 509 -18.85 12.67 16.09
N LEU A 510 -19.22 13.89 16.48
CA LEU A 510 -20.61 14.33 16.55
C LEU A 510 -20.94 15.24 15.35
N ILE A 511 -21.98 14.90 14.61
CA ILE A 511 -22.42 15.65 13.43
C ILE A 511 -23.77 16.30 13.70
N TRP A 512 -23.77 17.63 13.66
CA TRP A 512 -24.97 18.45 13.74
C TRP A 512 -25.37 18.91 12.35
N ASP A 513 -26.51 18.43 11.87
CA ASP A 513 -27.07 18.81 10.58
C ASP A 513 -28.24 19.77 10.75
N ASN A 514 -28.43 20.65 9.76
CA ASN A 514 -29.46 21.68 9.76
C ASN A 514 -29.45 22.60 11.00
N PHE A 515 -28.28 22.83 11.61
CA PHE A 515 -28.13 23.65 12.82
C PHE A 515 -28.70 25.08 12.67
N GLY A 516 -28.65 25.66 11.46
CA GLY A 516 -29.23 26.97 11.17
C GLY A 516 -30.75 27.07 11.38
N SER A 517 -31.47 25.95 11.44
CA SER A 517 -32.90 25.92 11.78
C SER A 517 -33.21 26.39 13.22
N LEU A 518 -32.21 26.37 14.11
CA LEU A 518 -32.32 26.87 15.48
C LEU A 518 -32.30 28.41 15.55
N GLY A 519 -31.72 29.08 14.55
CA GLY A 519 -31.47 30.53 14.53
C GLY A 519 -32.70 31.42 14.30
N THR A 520 -33.92 30.91 14.48
CA THR A 520 -35.12 31.77 14.45
C THR A 520 -35.61 32.20 15.84
N GLN A 521 -35.16 31.58 16.95
CA GLN A 521 -35.44 32.07 18.31
C GLN A 521 -34.38 31.61 19.33
N GLY A 522 -33.66 32.54 19.95
CA GLY A 522 -33.00 32.37 21.26
C GLY A 522 -31.48 32.21 21.25
N GLU A 523 -30.80 33.09 22.00
CA GLU A 523 -29.37 33.09 22.29
C GLU A 523 -28.92 31.78 22.98
N TRP A 524 -27.79 31.21 22.54
CA TRP A 524 -27.07 30.17 23.29
C TRP A 524 -25.76 30.75 23.84
N LYS A 525 -25.53 30.60 25.14
CA LYS A 525 -24.18 30.66 25.71
C LYS A 525 -23.59 29.25 25.59
N LEU A 526 -22.52 29.15 24.80
CA LEU A 526 -21.64 27.98 24.71
C LEU A 526 -20.98 27.67 26.05
#